data_AF-A0A852W157-F1
#
_entry.id   AF-A0A852W157-F1
#
_cell.length_a   1.000
_cell.length_b   1.000
_cell.length_c   1.000
_cell.angle_alpha   90.00
_cell.angle_beta   90.00
_cell.angle_gamma   90.00
#
_symmetry.space_group_name_H-M   'P 1'
#
loop_
_entity.id
_entity.type
_entity.pdbx_description
1 polymer ?
#
loop_
_entity_poly.entity_id
_entity_poly.type
_entity_poly.pdbx_seq_one_letter_code
_entity_poly.pdbx_strand_id
1 'polypeptide(L)'
;MSDPRPALNQLIAALERHLEASSQRRGEDDPTVVAAYEDLADAFEAYDDALHDATGEMTPLVVVDEQFMVDDDSGDDSDEYDDDEDDQSYGGLDDEDYDEDDTVR
;
A
#
# COMPACT_ATOMS: atom_id res chain seq x y z
N MET A 1 8.78 -26.79 1.39
CA MET A 1 8.52 -25.93 0.22
C MET A 1 7.26 -26.44 -0.43
N SER A 2 6.18 -25.67 -0.30
CA SER A 2 4.92 -25.93 -0.97
C SER A 2 5.06 -25.64 -2.47
N ASP A 3 4.40 -26.40 -3.35
CA ASP A 3 4.29 -26.00 -4.76
C ASP A 3 3.19 -24.92 -4.83
N PRO A 4 3.45 -23.70 -5.34
CA PRO A 4 2.44 -22.65 -5.42
C PRO A 4 1.42 -22.87 -6.56
N ARG A 5 1.70 -23.78 -7.50
CA ARG A 5 0.83 -24.00 -8.69
C ARG A 5 -0.60 -24.41 -8.35
N PRO A 6 -0.86 -25.31 -7.39
CA PRO A 6 -2.23 -25.65 -6.97
C PRO A 6 -2.97 -24.45 -6.36
N ALA A 7 -2.31 -23.68 -5.47
CA ALA A 7 -2.89 -22.49 -4.86
C ALA A 7 -3.20 -21.41 -5.90
N LEU A 8 -2.31 -21.20 -6.88
CA LEU A 8 -2.55 -20.30 -8.01
C LEU A 8 -3.81 -20.70 -8.80
N ASN A 9 -4.01 -21.99 -9.07
CA ASN A 9 -5.20 -22.45 -9.78
C ASN A 9 -6.48 -22.24 -8.94
N GLN A 10 -6.39 -22.35 -7.61
CA GLN A 10 -7.52 -22.04 -6.72
C GLN A 10 -7.84 -20.54 -6.74
N LEU A 11 -6.84 -19.67 -6.67
CA LEU A 11 -7.00 -18.22 -6.80
C LEU A 11 -7.67 -17.83 -8.13
N ILE A 12 -7.21 -18.39 -9.25
CA ILE A 12 -7.84 -18.14 -10.58
C ILE A 12 -9.32 -18.55 -10.56
N ALA A 13 -9.63 -19.73 -10.03
CA ALA A 13 -11.01 -20.20 -9.95
C ALA A 13 -11.88 -19.38 -8.98
N ALA A 14 -11.29 -18.78 -7.94
CA ALA A 14 -11.99 -17.88 -7.03
C ALA A 14 -12.28 -16.53 -7.70
N LEU A 15 -11.32 -15.97 -8.46
CA LEU A 15 -11.52 -14.76 -9.26
C LEU A 15 -12.67 -14.92 -10.27
N GLU A 16 -12.72 -16.06 -10.97
CA GLU A 16 -13.80 -16.38 -11.91
C GLU A 16 -15.17 -16.46 -11.21
N ARG A 17 -15.26 -17.13 -10.05
CA ARG A 17 -16.50 -17.21 -9.26
C ARG A 17 -16.94 -15.85 -8.72
N HIS A 18 -16.01 -15.05 -8.21
CA HIS A 18 -16.30 -13.71 -7.73
C HIS A 18 -16.84 -12.81 -8.85
N LEU A 19 -16.25 -12.89 -10.05
CA LEU A 19 -16.76 -12.19 -11.23
C LEU A 19 -18.16 -12.67 -11.63
N GLU A 20 -18.40 -13.99 -11.61
CA GLU A 20 -19.70 -14.58 -11.92
C GLU A 20 -20.78 -14.09 -10.93
N ALA A 21 -20.51 -14.17 -9.62
CA ALA A 21 -21.41 -13.69 -8.57
C ALA A 21 -21.70 -12.20 -8.72
N SER A 22 -20.64 -11.38 -8.91
CA SER A 22 -20.76 -9.94 -9.13
C SER A 22 -21.62 -9.58 -10.34
N SER A 23 -21.54 -10.38 -11.42
CA SER A 23 -22.32 -10.19 -12.65
C SER A 23 -23.80 -10.56 -12.49
N GLN A 24 -24.13 -11.41 -11.51
CA GLN A 24 -25.48 -11.91 -11.25
C GLN A 24 -26.14 -11.24 -10.02
N ARG A 25 -25.46 -10.28 -9.38
CA ARG A 25 -25.87 -9.71 -8.10
C ARG A 25 -27.30 -9.14 -8.12
N ARG A 26 -28.03 -9.39 -7.05
CA ARG A 26 -29.40 -8.88 -6.81
C ARG A 26 -29.41 -7.93 -5.63
N GLY A 27 -29.10 -6.66 -5.90
CA GLY A 27 -29.00 -5.62 -4.88
C GLY A 27 -27.56 -5.29 -4.52
N GLU A 28 -27.42 -4.41 -3.53
CA GLU A 28 -26.11 -3.90 -3.07
C GLU A 28 -25.41 -4.89 -2.13
N ASP A 29 -26.17 -5.60 -1.28
CA ASP A 29 -25.65 -6.61 -0.34
C ASP A 29 -26.06 -8.04 -0.75
N ASP A 30 -25.69 -8.47 -1.95
CA ASP A 30 -25.98 -9.86 -2.37
C ASP A 30 -25.09 -10.84 -1.58
N PRO A 31 -25.65 -11.75 -0.76
CA PRO A 31 -24.86 -12.67 0.06
C PRO A 31 -23.98 -13.62 -0.77
N THR A 32 -24.34 -13.85 -2.04
CA THR A 32 -23.53 -14.65 -2.96
C THR A 32 -22.24 -13.92 -3.33
N VAL A 33 -22.31 -12.60 -3.47
CA VAL A 33 -21.14 -11.76 -3.78
C VAL A 33 -20.23 -11.68 -2.56
N VAL A 34 -20.80 -11.47 -1.37
CA VAL A 34 -20.05 -11.44 -0.11
C VAL A 34 -19.31 -12.75 0.13
N ALA A 35 -19.99 -13.89 0.00
CA ALA A 35 -19.34 -15.20 0.15
C ALA A 35 -18.24 -15.43 -0.90
N ALA A 36 -18.47 -15.04 -2.16
CA ALA A 36 -17.47 -15.17 -3.20
C ALA A 36 -16.27 -14.22 -3.01
N TYR A 37 -16.47 -13.10 -2.33
CA TYR A 37 -15.41 -12.17 -1.94
C TYR A 37 -14.54 -12.76 -0.82
N GLU A 38 -15.15 -13.33 0.22
CA GLU A 38 -14.44 -14.04 1.30
C GLU A 38 -13.64 -15.22 0.75
N ASP A 39 -14.25 -16.06 -0.10
CA ASP A 39 -13.57 -17.18 -0.76
C ASP A 39 -12.36 -16.72 -1.61
N LEU A 40 -12.45 -15.53 -2.22
CA LEU A 40 -11.37 -14.95 -3.02
C LEU A 40 -10.23 -14.44 -2.13
N ALA A 41 -10.54 -13.79 -1.02
CA ALA A 41 -9.56 -13.33 -0.04
C ALA A 41 -8.74 -14.53 0.50
N ASP A 42 -9.41 -15.57 0.97
CA ASP A 42 -8.78 -16.79 1.48
C ASP A 42 -7.88 -17.45 0.44
N ALA A 43 -8.36 -17.55 -0.81
CA ALA A 43 -7.59 -18.15 -1.90
C ALA A 43 -6.35 -17.31 -2.28
N PHE A 44 -6.43 -15.99 -2.14
CA PHE A 44 -5.30 -15.10 -2.38
C PHE A 44 -4.23 -15.25 -1.29
N GLU A 45 -4.60 -15.24 -0.02
CA GLU A 45 -3.66 -15.43 1.10
C GLU A 45 -2.96 -16.79 0.99
N ALA A 46 -3.70 -17.86 0.71
CA ALA A 46 -3.14 -19.19 0.51
C ALA A 46 -2.13 -19.25 -0.66
N TYR A 47 -2.36 -18.47 -1.72
CA TYR A 47 -1.42 -18.37 -2.84
C TYR A 47 -0.19 -17.55 -2.45
N ASP A 48 -0.35 -16.41 -1.78
CA ASP A 48 0.75 -15.55 -1.36
C ASP A 48 1.69 -16.28 -0.39
N ASP A 49 1.14 -16.98 0.59
CA ASP A 49 1.88 -17.84 1.52
C ASP A 49 2.65 -18.94 0.77
N ALA A 50 1.99 -19.64 -0.16
CA ALA A 50 2.63 -20.71 -0.93
C ALA A 50 3.73 -20.19 -1.86
N LEU A 51 3.56 -18.98 -2.41
CA LEU A 51 4.57 -18.31 -3.22
C LEU A 51 5.78 -17.93 -2.38
N HIS A 52 5.55 -17.30 -1.23
CA HIS A 52 6.60 -16.90 -0.30
C HIS A 52 7.39 -18.12 0.22
N ASP A 53 6.70 -19.20 0.58
CA ASP A 53 7.34 -20.46 0.99
C ASP A 53 8.22 -21.10 -0.09
N ALA A 54 7.87 -20.91 -1.36
CA ALA A 54 8.55 -21.52 -2.49
C ALA A 54 9.71 -20.68 -3.03
N THR A 55 9.54 -19.35 -3.07
CA THR A 55 10.47 -18.44 -3.77
C THR A 55 11.04 -17.34 -2.87
N GLY A 56 10.47 -17.11 -1.68
CA GLY A 56 10.81 -15.97 -0.82
C GLY A 56 10.26 -14.63 -1.32
N GLU A 57 9.29 -14.65 -2.24
CA GLU A 57 8.68 -13.45 -2.82
C GLU A 57 7.21 -13.38 -2.41
N MET A 58 6.67 -12.18 -2.28
CA MET A 58 5.24 -11.93 -2.03
C MET A 58 4.66 -11.08 -3.15
N THR A 59 3.34 -11.12 -3.30
CA THR A 59 2.64 -10.25 -4.24
C THR A 59 2.52 -8.81 -3.70
N PRO A 60 2.38 -7.80 -4.57
CA PRO A 60 2.18 -6.41 -4.15
C PRO A 60 0.70 -6.12 -3.78
N LEU A 61 -0.09 -7.15 -3.47
CA LEU A 61 -1.52 -7.06 -3.18
C LEU A 61 -1.76 -7.34 -1.70
N VAL A 62 -2.83 -6.78 -1.15
CA VAL A 62 -3.25 -7.00 0.24
C VAL A 62 -4.76 -7.24 0.28
N VAL A 63 -5.21 -8.14 1.16
CA VAL A 63 -6.63 -8.28 1.48
C VAL A 63 -7.04 -7.09 2.33
N VAL A 64 -8.08 -6.39 1.91
CA VAL A 64 -8.71 -5.31 2.66
C VAL A 64 -9.88 -5.91 3.41
N ASP A 65 -9.83 -5.93 4.73
CA ASP A 65 -10.98 -6.32 5.52
C ASP A 65 -11.86 -5.07 5.77
N GLU A 66 -13.11 -5.12 5.32
CA GLU A 66 -14.04 -3.98 5.39
C GLU A 66 -14.27 -3.48 6.83
N GLN A 67 -14.04 -4.34 7.84
CA GLN A 67 -14.13 -3.96 9.24
C GLN A 67 -12.99 -3.04 9.70
N PHE A 68 -11.84 -3.05 9.01
CA PHE A 68 -10.67 -2.23 9.34
C PHE A 68 -10.63 -0.89 8.60
N MET A 69 -11.57 -0.66 7.67
CA MET A 69 -11.71 0.60 6.92
C MET A 69 -12.61 1.63 7.64
N VAL A 70 -13.03 1.34 8.88
CA VAL A 70 -13.95 2.15 9.69
C VAL A 70 -13.26 2.72 10.94
N ASP A 71 -12.02 3.22 10.84
CA ASP A 71 -11.39 3.99 11.92
C ASP A 71 -10.25 4.92 11.42
N ASP A 72 -10.61 5.98 10.70
CA ASP A 72 -9.74 7.17 10.52
C ASP A 72 -10.36 8.43 11.17
N ASP A 73 -11.51 8.31 11.85
CA ASP A 73 -12.11 9.41 12.60
C ASP A 73 -11.75 9.32 14.09
N SER A 74 -10.45 9.36 14.40
CA SER A 74 -9.99 9.59 15.77
C SER A 74 -8.82 10.58 15.83
N GLY A 75 -9.15 11.84 15.57
CA GLY A 75 -8.73 12.94 16.44
C GLY A 75 -7.59 13.81 15.94
N ASP A 76 -7.95 14.99 15.42
CA ASP A 76 -7.48 16.28 15.92
C ASP A 76 -6.01 16.35 16.37
N ASP A 77 -5.12 16.71 15.46
CA ASP A 77 -3.91 17.46 15.81
C ASP A 77 -3.85 18.69 14.88
N SER A 78 -4.68 19.67 15.22
CA SER A 78 -4.52 21.02 14.71
C SER A 78 -3.30 21.64 15.39
N ASP A 79 -2.11 21.35 14.88
CA ASP A 79 -0.92 22.17 15.12
C ASP A 79 -1.16 23.54 14.48
N GLU A 80 -1.70 24.48 15.26
CA GLU A 80 -1.70 25.91 14.95
C GLU A 80 -0.23 26.34 14.80
N TYR A 81 0.25 26.43 13.55
CA TYR A 81 1.53 27.06 13.26
C TYR A 81 1.41 28.55 13.62
N ASP A 82 1.91 28.91 14.80
CA ASP A 82 2.13 30.29 15.21
C ASP A 82 3.17 30.89 14.25
N ASP A 83 2.70 31.80 13.39
CA ASP A 83 3.45 32.51 12.37
C ASP A 83 4.30 33.61 13.04
N ASP A 84 5.41 33.22 13.65
CA ASP A 84 6.47 34.16 14.02
C ASP A 84 7.42 34.33 12.81
N GLU A 85 7.08 35.28 11.93
CA GLU A 85 7.94 35.82 10.88
C GLU A 85 9.21 36.46 11.48
N ASP A 86 10.21 35.64 11.82
CA ASP A 86 11.56 36.15 12.12
C ASP A 86 12.28 36.50 10.81
N ASP A 87 12.34 37.81 10.54
CA ASP A 87 13.11 38.53 9.53
C ASP A 87 14.58 38.08 9.46
N GLN A 88 14.85 37.03 8.69
CA GLN A 88 16.21 36.67 8.31
C GLN A 88 16.63 37.50 7.09
N SER A 89 17.09 38.72 7.38
CA SER A 89 17.85 39.55 6.45
C SER A 89 19.03 38.75 5.89
N TYR A 90 18.88 38.27 4.65
CA TYR A 90 19.91 37.57 3.91
C TYR A 90 21.05 38.55 3.58
N GLY A 91 22.01 38.67 4.49
CA GLY A 91 23.27 39.37 4.30
C GLY A 91 24.11 38.66 3.25
N GLY A 92 23.82 38.95 1.98
CA GLY A 92 24.58 38.48 0.83
C GLY A 92 26.07 38.70 1.04
N LEU A 93 26.76 37.56 1.01
CA LEU A 93 28.20 37.31 0.87
C LEU A 93 29.02 38.52 0.41
N ASP A 94 30.02 38.87 1.22
CA ASP A 94 31.10 39.80 0.88
C ASP A 94 31.98 39.15 -0.20
N ASP A 95 32.02 39.75 -1.39
CA ASP A 95 32.71 39.28 -2.61
C ASP A 95 34.24 39.56 -2.56
N GLU A 96 34.89 39.43 -1.41
CA GLU A 96 36.30 39.78 -1.22
C GLU A 96 37.05 38.70 -0.43
N ASP A 97 37.36 37.55 -1.06
CA ASP A 97 38.59 36.76 -0.80
C ASP A 97 38.62 35.51 -1.71
N TYR A 98 38.77 35.74 -3.02
CA TYR A 98 39.45 34.76 -3.87
C TYR A 98 40.88 35.25 -4.07
N ASP A 99 41.74 34.99 -3.08
CA ASP A 99 43.18 35.06 -3.30
C ASP A 99 43.61 33.80 -4.08
N GLU A 100 43.99 34.05 -5.33
CA GLU A 100 44.81 33.19 -6.16
C GLU A 100 46.15 32.86 -5.46
N ASP A 101 46.72 31.71 -5.82
CA ASP A 101 48.13 31.33 -5.61
C ASP A 101 48.48 30.68 -4.26
N ASP A 102 48.69 29.36 -4.24
CA ASP A 102 50.05 28.83 -4.35
C ASP A 102 50.03 27.29 -4.46
N THR A 103 50.78 26.85 -5.45
CA THR A 103 51.20 25.48 -5.75
C THR A 103 51.91 24.79 -4.58
N VAL A 104 51.61 23.52 -4.30
CA VAL A 104 52.68 22.59 -3.87
C VAL A 104 52.47 21.19 -4.46
N ARG A 105 53.49 20.78 -5.20
CA ARG A 105 53.78 19.45 -5.70
C ARG A 105 54.49 18.61 -4.64
#